data_AF-B2IK85-F1
#
_entry.id   AF-B2IK85-F1
#
_cell.length_a   1.000
_cell.length_b   1.000
_cell.length_c   1.000
_cell.angle_alpha   90.00
_cell.angle_beta   90.00
_cell.angle_gamma   90.00
#
_symmetry.space_group_name_H-M   'P 1'
#
loop_
_entity.id
_entity.type
_entity.pdbx_description
1 polymer ?
#
loop_
_entity_poly.entity_id
_entity_poly.type
_entity_poly.pdbx_seq_one_letter_code
_entity_poly.pdbx_strand_id
1 'polypeptide(L)'
;MASEKTVFIPKRNHAAKTSAEHLLLVQYRYWMTGHATRKTCYWDRAWEVLRGTLETEKAKALFADLHVFTRLLREQAVRDLSWHPSPCQCPCHDESLVLSLIHASQCAEEFTEILAASELLGTHRVDCLVEASRATAKGLKSCGFILQSGEVLPHSPPSQRPVLH
;
A
#
# COMPACT_ATOMS: atom_id res chain seq x y z
N MET A 1 -43.21 -4.00 -39.24
CA MET A 1 -42.78 -2.82 -38.47
C MET A 1 -42.69 -3.22 -37.00
N ALA A 2 -41.49 -3.25 -36.45
CA ALA A 2 -41.12 -3.02 -35.04
C ALA A 2 -39.73 -3.64 -34.84
N SER A 3 -38.70 -2.80 -35.00
CA SER A 3 -37.31 -3.15 -34.74
C SER A 3 -37.05 -2.95 -33.25
N GLU A 4 -36.75 -4.04 -32.55
CA GLU A 4 -36.38 -4.03 -31.13
C GLU A 4 -35.06 -3.28 -30.97
N LYS A 5 -35.13 -2.10 -30.35
CA LYS A 5 -33.97 -1.28 -30.01
C LYS A 5 -33.29 -1.94 -28.82
N THR A 6 -32.21 -2.68 -29.09
CA THR A 6 -31.25 -3.12 -28.08
C THR A 6 -30.74 -1.88 -27.35
N VAL A 7 -31.14 -1.73 -26.08
CA VAL A 7 -30.63 -0.70 -25.19
C VAL A 7 -29.16 -1.02 -24.93
N PHE A 8 -28.28 -0.32 -25.64
CA PHE A 8 -26.87 -0.29 -25.31
C PHE A 8 -26.73 0.46 -23.98
N ILE A 9 -26.66 -0.30 -22.89
CA ILE A 9 -26.28 0.24 -21.58
C ILE A 9 -24.79 0.59 -21.70
N PRO A 10 -24.40 1.88 -21.68
CA PRO A 10 -22.99 2.21 -21.72
C PRO A 10 -22.34 1.63 -20.46
N LYS A 11 -21.36 0.73 -20.66
CA LYS A 11 -20.40 0.37 -19.60
C LYS A 11 -19.89 1.69 -19.04
N ARG A 12 -20.01 1.87 -17.72
CA ARG A 12 -19.52 3.07 -17.00
C ARG A 12 -18.04 3.29 -17.31
N ASN A 13 -17.77 4.10 -18.32
CA ASN A 13 -16.49 4.73 -18.58
C ASN A 13 -16.35 5.88 -17.60
N HIS A 14 -15.86 5.61 -16.40
CA HIS A 14 -15.20 6.58 -15.53
C HIS A 14 -14.02 5.85 -14.89
N ALA A 15 -13.00 5.55 -15.69
CA ALA A 15 -11.67 5.33 -15.14
C ALA A 15 -11.19 6.68 -14.60
N ALA A 16 -11.70 7.07 -13.42
CA ALA A 16 -10.98 8.02 -12.59
C ALA A 16 -9.59 7.42 -12.46
N LYS A 17 -8.59 8.12 -13.02
CA LYS A 17 -7.20 7.67 -13.02
C LYS A 17 -6.80 7.51 -11.56
N THR A 18 -6.87 6.27 -11.07
CA THR A 18 -6.62 5.97 -9.67
C THR A 18 -5.16 6.33 -9.41
N SER A 19 -4.90 7.19 -8.43
CA SER A 19 -3.52 7.56 -8.12
C SER A 19 -2.76 6.36 -7.56
N ALA A 20 -1.44 6.36 -7.67
CA ALA A 20 -0.61 5.27 -7.16
C ALA A 20 -0.75 5.12 -5.65
N GLU A 21 -0.85 6.23 -4.92
CA GLU A 21 -1.06 6.29 -3.48
C GLU A 21 -2.41 5.68 -3.12
N HIS A 22 -3.48 6.05 -3.83
CA HIS A 22 -4.81 5.50 -3.56
C HIS A 22 -4.84 3.99 -3.79
N LEU A 23 -4.26 3.52 -4.90
CA LEU A 23 -4.18 2.10 -5.18
C LEU A 23 -3.43 1.35 -4.07
N LEU A 24 -2.26 1.84 -3.69
CA LEU A 24 -1.43 1.21 -2.64
C LEU A 24 -2.14 1.22 -1.28
N LEU A 25 -2.78 2.32 -0.89
CA LEU A 25 -3.53 2.40 0.37
C LEU A 25 -4.70 1.41 0.40
N VAL A 26 -5.46 1.32 -0.69
CA VAL A 26 -6.58 0.36 -0.80
C VAL A 26 -6.07 -1.07 -0.67
N GLN A 27 -4.97 -1.41 -1.35
CA GLN A 27 -4.34 -2.72 -1.24
C GLN A 27 -3.88 -3.00 0.18
N TYR A 28 -3.12 -2.08 0.79
CA TYR A 28 -2.63 -2.19 2.15
C TYR A 28 -3.76 -2.46 3.14
N ARG A 29 -4.84 -1.65 3.10
CA ARG A 29 -6.00 -1.80 3.99
C ARG A 29 -6.69 -3.15 3.84
N TYR A 30 -6.88 -3.63 2.60
CA TYR A 30 -7.47 -4.95 2.37
C TYR A 30 -6.59 -6.08 2.88
N TRP A 31 -5.28 -6.03 2.61
CA TRP A 31 -4.32 -7.02 3.08
C TRP A 31 -4.27 -7.06 4.61
N MET A 32 -4.12 -5.91 5.26
CA MET A 32 -4.04 -5.83 6.72
C MET A 32 -5.35 -6.28 7.40
N THR A 33 -6.50 -5.91 6.83
CA THR A 33 -7.80 -6.37 7.33
C THR A 33 -7.99 -7.88 7.12
N GLY A 34 -7.56 -8.42 5.97
CA GLY A 34 -7.56 -9.86 5.70
C GLY A 34 -6.67 -10.62 6.68
N HIS A 35 -5.46 -10.11 6.95
CA HIS A 35 -4.54 -10.65 7.94
C HIS A 35 -5.12 -10.64 9.37
N ALA A 36 -5.75 -9.54 9.77
CA ALA A 36 -6.34 -9.38 11.10
C ALA A 36 -7.58 -10.26 11.31
N THR A 37 -8.46 -10.34 10.29
CA THR A 37 -9.75 -11.05 10.40
C THR A 37 -9.70 -12.51 9.92
N ARG A 38 -8.64 -12.89 9.21
CA ARG A 38 -8.49 -14.18 8.50
C ARG A 38 -9.62 -14.49 7.52
N LYS A 39 -10.32 -13.46 7.03
CA LYS A 39 -11.40 -13.60 6.03
C LYS A 39 -10.84 -13.41 4.63
N THR A 40 -11.01 -14.42 3.78
CA THR A 40 -10.51 -14.43 2.40
C THR A 40 -11.15 -13.36 1.53
N CYS A 41 -12.39 -12.94 1.85
CA CYS A 41 -13.13 -11.94 1.08
C CYS A 41 -12.38 -10.61 0.95
N TYR A 42 -11.50 -10.25 1.90
CA TYR A 42 -10.68 -9.03 1.76
C TYR A 42 -9.57 -9.18 0.71
N TRP A 43 -8.95 -10.35 0.61
CA TRP A 43 -7.98 -10.64 -0.45
C TRP A 43 -8.65 -10.77 -1.81
N ASP A 44 -9.86 -11.32 -1.88
CA ASP A 44 -10.67 -11.31 -3.10
C ASP A 44 -10.97 -9.88 -3.55
N ARG A 45 -11.32 -8.98 -2.61
CA ARG A 45 -11.54 -7.56 -2.93
C ARG A 45 -10.28 -6.86 -3.39
N ALA A 46 -9.13 -7.12 -2.75
CA ALA A 46 -7.83 -6.62 -3.20
C ALA A 46 -7.53 -7.06 -4.64
N TRP A 47 -7.79 -8.33 -4.96
CA TRP A 47 -7.64 -8.89 -6.30
C TRP A 47 -8.55 -8.20 -7.32
N GLU A 48 -9.85 -8.04 -7.02
CA GLU A 48 -10.80 -7.37 -7.91
C GLU A 48 -10.41 -5.92 -8.21
N VAL A 49 -9.85 -5.20 -7.24
CA VAL A 49 -9.34 -3.83 -7.45
C VAL A 49 -8.18 -3.83 -8.47
N LEU A 50 -7.22 -4.74 -8.34
CA LEU A 50 -6.12 -4.84 -9.30
C LEU A 50 -6.62 -5.25 -10.68
N ARG A 51 -7.52 -6.24 -10.75
CA ARG A 51 -8.12 -6.74 -12.00
C ARG A 51 -8.96 -5.71 -12.74
N GLY A 52 -9.59 -4.78 -12.02
CA GLY A 52 -10.32 -3.66 -12.61
C GLY A 52 -9.41 -2.56 -13.16
N THR A 53 -8.12 -2.57 -12.79
CA THR A 53 -7.16 -1.49 -13.08
C THR A 53 -6.04 -1.92 -14.03
N LEU A 54 -5.67 -3.20 -13.99
CA LEU A 54 -4.49 -3.76 -14.66
C LEU A 54 -4.86 -4.94 -15.56
N GLU A 55 -4.00 -5.21 -16.54
CA GLU A 55 -4.01 -6.49 -17.27
C GLU A 55 -3.75 -7.67 -16.32
N THR A 56 -4.33 -8.83 -16.62
CA THR A 56 -4.30 -10.03 -15.78
C THR A 56 -2.90 -10.36 -15.23
N GLU A 57 -1.89 -10.44 -16.09
CA GLU A 57 -0.55 -10.88 -15.70
C GLU A 57 0.16 -9.85 -14.81
N LYS A 58 -0.02 -8.56 -15.10
CA LYS A 58 0.47 -7.46 -14.25
C LYS A 58 -0.23 -7.46 -12.88
N ALA A 59 -1.54 -7.70 -12.87
CA ALA A 59 -2.30 -7.83 -11.63
C ALA A 59 -1.78 -9.00 -10.78
N LYS A 60 -1.54 -10.18 -11.37
CA LYS A 60 -0.98 -11.35 -10.64
C LYS A 60 0.37 -11.04 -10.01
N ALA A 61 1.29 -10.49 -10.80
CA ALA A 61 2.63 -10.17 -10.33
C ALA A 61 2.58 -9.18 -9.15
N LEU A 62 1.86 -8.06 -9.32
CA LEU A 62 1.74 -7.06 -8.27
C LEU A 62 1.00 -7.59 -7.03
N PHE A 63 0.00 -8.45 -7.20
CA PHE A 63 -0.69 -9.09 -6.08
C PHE A 63 0.24 -9.98 -5.26
N ALA A 64 1.13 -10.72 -5.93
CA ALA A 64 2.14 -11.56 -5.26
C ALA A 64 3.16 -10.71 -4.49
N ASP A 65 3.66 -9.62 -5.09
CA ASP A 65 4.59 -8.71 -4.41
C ASP A 65 3.94 -8.09 -3.17
N LEU A 66 2.70 -7.62 -3.28
CA LEU A 66 1.92 -7.06 -2.16
C LEU A 66 1.65 -8.08 -1.06
N HIS A 67 1.40 -9.35 -1.43
CA HIS A 67 1.26 -10.42 -0.46
C HIS A 67 2.54 -10.58 0.36
N VAL A 68 3.71 -10.70 -0.30
CA VAL A 68 4.99 -10.86 0.39
C VAL A 68 5.29 -9.66 1.28
N PHE A 69 5.13 -8.44 0.76
CA PHE A 69 5.36 -7.20 1.50
C PHE A 69 4.50 -7.11 2.76
N THR A 70 3.17 -7.27 2.62
CA THR A 70 2.25 -7.12 3.78
C THR A 70 2.38 -8.25 4.78
N ARG A 71 2.73 -9.46 4.33
CA ARG A 71 3.03 -10.59 5.20
C ARG A 71 4.28 -10.31 6.04
N LEU A 72 5.40 -9.90 5.42
CA LEU A 72 6.64 -9.58 6.13
C LEU A 72 6.45 -8.41 7.10
N LEU A 73 5.76 -7.36 6.65
CA LEU A 73 5.43 -6.21 7.49
C LEU A 73 4.70 -6.65 8.77
N ARG A 74 3.72 -7.55 8.65
CA ARG A 74 2.99 -8.08 9.80
C ARG A 74 3.82 -9.02 10.67
N GLU A 75 4.61 -9.90 10.07
CA GLU A 75 5.41 -10.91 10.78
C GLU A 75 6.59 -10.27 11.55
N GLN A 76 7.14 -9.17 11.05
CA GLN A 76 8.36 -8.56 11.59
C GLN A 76 8.09 -7.37 12.52
N ALA A 77 6.88 -6.78 12.47
CA ALA A 77 6.55 -5.65 13.32
C ALA A 77 6.53 -6.07 14.80
N VAL A 78 7.29 -5.36 15.63
CA VAL A 78 7.31 -5.53 17.09
C VAL A 78 6.37 -4.56 17.81
N ARG A 79 5.51 -3.89 17.05
CA ARG A 79 4.50 -2.94 17.51
C ARG A 79 3.19 -3.12 16.74
N ASP A 80 2.10 -2.60 17.29
CA ASP A 80 0.79 -2.68 16.65
C ASP A 80 0.68 -1.75 15.45
N LEU A 81 0.45 -2.34 14.27
CA LEU A 81 0.23 -1.59 13.04
C LEU A 81 -1.21 -1.06 12.98
N SER A 82 -1.37 0.17 12.51
CA SER A 82 -2.64 0.87 12.35
C SER A 82 -3.00 1.04 10.88
N TRP A 83 -4.28 0.93 10.56
CA TRP A 83 -4.80 1.26 9.23
C TRP A 83 -6.26 1.70 9.36
N HIS A 84 -6.71 2.55 8.45
CA HIS A 84 -8.11 2.97 8.47
C HIS A 84 -9.00 1.87 7.89
N PRO A 85 -10.18 1.61 8.49
CA PRO A 85 -11.24 0.90 7.80
C PRO A 85 -11.71 1.74 6.59
N SER A 86 -11.91 1.10 5.44
CA SER A 86 -12.39 1.76 4.22
C SER A 86 -13.70 2.53 4.48
N PRO A 87 -13.91 3.78 3.99
CA PRO A 87 -13.19 4.48 2.91
C PRO A 87 -12.56 5.84 3.34
N CYS A 88 -11.83 5.90 4.45
CA CYS A 88 -11.16 7.15 4.86
C CYS A 88 -10.20 7.66 3.76
N GLN A 89 -10.30 8.94 3.38
CA GLN A 89 -9.46 9.50 2.31
C GLN A 89 -8.04 9.84 2.77
N CYS A 90 -7.85 10.16 4.05
CA CYS A 90 -6.53 10.47 4.59
C CYS A 90 -5.82 9.20 5.10
N PRO A 91 -4.50 9.08 4.86
CA PRO A 91 -3.71 8.04 5.48
C PRO A 91 -3.54 8.30 6.98
N CYS A 92 -3.54 7.25 7.81
CA CYS A 92 -3.01 7.34 9.16
C CYS A 92 -1.46 7.41 9.13
N HIS A 93 -0.82 7.46 10.30
CA HIS A 93 0.64 7.51 10.39
C HIS A 93 1.32 6.34 9.67
N ASP A 94 0.91 5.10 9.97
CA ASP A 94 1.52 3.89 9.40
C ASP A 94 1.25 3.76 7.90
N GLU A 95 0.05 4.15 7.46
CA GLU A 95 -0.29 4.26 6.04
C GLU A 95 0.64 5.26 5.32
N SER A 96 0.97 6.38 5.98
CA SER A 96 1.90 7.38 5.44
C SER A 96 3.34 6.85 5.39
N LEU A 97 3.77 6.08 6.38
CA LEU A 97 5.08 5.41 6.36
C LEU A 97 5.17 4.37 5.26
N VAL A 98 4.10 3.61 4.99
CA VAL A 98 4.05 2.67 3.86
C VAL A 98 4.20 3.40 2.53
N LEU A 99 3.50 4.53 2.35
CA LEU A 99 3.67 5.38 1.16
C LEU A 99 5.12 5.89 1.04
N SER A 100 5.69 6.39 2.13
CA SER A 100 7.06 6.90 2.18
C SER A 100 8.08 5.81 1.83
N LEU A 101 7.94 4.62 2.41
CA LEU A 101 8.81 3.47 2.14
C LEU A 101 8.77 3.08 0.66
N ILE A 102 7.57 2.92 0.09
CA ILE A 102 7.44 2.52 -1.32
C ILE A 102 7.92 3.63 -2.26
N HIS A 103 7.67 4.90 -1.94
CA HIS A 103 8.21 6.03 -2.70
C HIS A 103 9.74 6.06 -2.66
N ALA A 104 10.34 5.91 -1.48
CA ALA A 104 11.79 5.82 -1.33
C ALA A 104 12.37 4.63 -2.13
N SER A 105 11.71 3.47 -2.08
CA SER A 105 12.08 2.30 -2.91
C SER A 105 11.91 2.54 -4.40
N GLN A 106 10.95 3.36 -4.81
CA GLN A 106 10.85 3.81 -6.18
C GLN A 106 12.04 4.70 -6.56
N CYS A 107 12.44 5.62 -5.70
CA CYS A 107 13.53 6.57 -5.97
C CYS A 107 14.94 6.03 -5.67
N ALA A 108 15.06 4.81 -5.14
CA ALA A 108 16.31 4.23 -4.65
C ALA A 108 16.97 5.07 -3.53
N GLU A 109 16.14 5.66 -2.65
CA GLU A 109 16.58 6.44 -1.50
C GLU A 109 16.76 5.55 -0.25
N GLU A 110 17.91 4.88 -0.17
CA GLU A 110 18.19 3.87 0.86
C GLU A 110 18.00 4.36 2.30
N PHE A 111 18.45 5.58 2.62
CA PHE A 111 18.29 6.14 3.95
C PHE A 111 16.80 6.29 4.34
N THR A 112 15.98 6.80 3.43
CA THR A 112 14.54 6.97 3.64
C THR A 112 13.82 5.62 3.74
N GLU A 113 14.24 4.61 2.96
CA GLU A 113 13.72 3.24 3.06
C GLU A 113 13.96 2.67 4.47
N ILE A 114 15.21 2.72 4.94
CA ILE A 114 15.60 2.17 6.24
C ILE A 114 14.86 2.89 7.37
N LEU A 115 14.78 4.21 7.30
CA LEU A 115 14.08 5.02 8.31
C LEU A 115 12.60 4.67 8.38
N ALA A 116 11.89 4.69 7.25
CA ALA A 116 10.47 4.39 7.20
C ALA A 116 10.16 2.94 7.61
N ALA A 117 10.98 1.98 7.16
CA ALA A 117 10.86 0.58 7.56
C ALA A 117 11.12 0.39 9.06
N SER A 118 12.11 1.08 9.63
CA SER A 118 12.44 0.99 11.05
C SER A 118 11.29 1.52 11.92
N GLU A 119 10.66 2.62 11.51
CA GLU A 119 9.52 3.20 12.22
C GLU A 119 8.26 2.31 12.12
N LEU A 120 8.02 1.73 10.94
CA LEU A 120 6.94 0.75 10.75
C LEU A 120 7.10 -0.48 11.62
N LEU A 121 8.31 -1.06 11.63
CA LEU A 121 8.56 -2.30 12.35
C LEU A 121 8.77 -2.07 13.85
N GLY A 122 9.21 -0.89 14.28
CA GLY A 122 9.66 -0.63 15.64
C GLY A 122 11.02 -1.27 15.96
N THR A 123 11.82 -1.59 14.93
CA THR A 123 13.13 -2.24 15.06
C THR A 123 14.03 -1.91 13.87
N HIS A 124 15.35 -1.99 14.05
CA HIS A 124 16.33 -1.77 12.98
C HIS A 124 16.56 -2.99 12.08
N ARG A 125 15.94 -4.15 12.37
CA ARG A 125 16.04 -5.36 11.53
C ARG A 125 15.07 -5.25 10.35
N VAL A 126 15.42 -4.42 9.37
CA VAL A 126 14.51 -4.00 8.28
C VAL A 126 14.78 -4.66 6.93
N ASP A 127 15.89 -5.39 6.78
CA ASP A 127 16.43 -5.81 5.47
C ASP A 127 15.39 -6.53 4.59
N CYS A 128 14.71 -7.54 5.15
CA CYS A 128 13.70 -8.29 4.41
C CYS A 128 12.49 -7.44 4.00
N LEU A 129 12.07 -6.49 4.84
CA LEU A 129 10.97 -5.59 4.52
C LEU A 129 11.37 -4.63 3.40
N VAL A 130 12.59 -4.09 3.46
CA VAL A 130 13.16 -3.20 2.43
C VAL A 130 13.31 -3.93 1.09
N GLU A 131 13.76 -5.18 1.08
CA GLU A 131 13.80 -5.99 -0.14
C GLU A 131 12.39 -6.19 -0.76
N ALA A 132 11.41 -6.51 0.08
CA ALA A 132 10.03 -6.68 -0.38
C ALA A 132 9.37 -5.36 -0.82
N SER A 133 9.71 -4.23 -0.18
CA SER A 133 9.25 -2.91 -0.60
C SER A 133 9.83 -2.53 -1.96
N ARG A 134 11.11 -2.83 -2.22
CA ARG A 134 11.77 -2.64 -3.53
C ARG A 134 11.12 -3.48 -4.63
N ALA A 135 10.80 -4.75 -4.35
CA ALA A 135 10.07 -5.60 -5.29
C ALA A 135 8.69 -5.00 -5.63
N THR A 136 7.92 -4.62 -4.61
CA THR A 136 6.61 -3.99 -4.76
C THR A 136 6.69 -2.66 -5.52
N ALA A 137 7.68 -1.82 -5.20
CA ALA A 137 7.94 -0.54 -5.86
C ALA A 137 8.24 -0.73 -7.36
N LYS A 138 9.05 -1.74 -7.70
CA LYS A 138 9.33 -2.12 -9.09
C LYS A 138 8.07 -2.64 -9.80
N GLY A 139 7.29 -3.48 -9.14
CA GLY A 139 6.00 -3.96 -9.65
C GLY A 139 5.05 -2.82 -9.99
N LEU A 140 4.86 -1.87 -9.06
CA LEU A 140 4.06 -0.66 -9.26
C LEU A 140 4.57 0.19 -10.44
N LYS A 141 5.88 0.46 -10.50
CA LYS A 141 6.48 1.20 -11.61
C LYS A 141 6.24 0.53 -12.97
N SER A 142 6.39 -0.79 -13.05
CA SER A 142 6.15 -1.55 -14.29
C SER A 142 4.69 -1.50 -14.76
N CYS A 143 3.77 -1.24 -13.82
CA CYS A 143 2.36 -1.04 -14.07
C CYS A 143 1.99 0.43 -14.36
N GLY A 144 2.95 1.36 -14.35
CA GLY A 144 2.72 2.79 -14.58
C GLY A 144 2.30 3.58 -13.33
N PHE A 145 2.42 3.00 -12.13
CA PHE A 145 2.09 3.64 -10.86
C PHE A 145 3.35 4.20 -10.20
N ILE A 146 3.50 5.51 -10.24
CA ILE A 146 4.59 6.25 -9.59
C ILE A 146 3.98 7.07 -8.47
N LEU A 147 4.45 6.84 -7.24
CA LEU A 147 4.06 7.63 -6.09
C LEU A 147 4.67 9.03 -6.22
N GLN A 148 3.90 10.05 -5.85
CA GLN A 148 4.39 11.40 -5.65
C GLN A 148 4.96 11.51 -4.24
N SER A 149 6.01 12.31 -4.08
CA SER A 149 6.57 12.60 -2.77
C SER A 149 5.51 13.34 -1.94
N GLY A 150 4.89 12.62 -1.01
CA GLY A 150 4.14 13.25 0.08
C GLY A 150 5.15 13.84 1.06
N GLU A 151 4.95 15.09 1.47
CA GLU A 151 5.77 15.78 2.48
C GLU A 151 6.23 14.81 3.58
N VAL A 152 7.54 14.53 3.60
CA VAL A 152 8.15 13.64 4.57
C VAL A 152 7.98 14.24 5.96
N LEU A 153 7.45 13.43 6.87
CA LEU A 153 7.19 13.76 8.28
C LEU A 153 8.34 14.58 8.90
N PRO A 154 8.06 15.72 9.56
CA PRO A 154 9.02 16.29 10.48
C PRO A 154 9.18 15.31 11.66
N HIS A 155 10.37 14.73 11.77
CA HIS A 155 10.81 14.00 12.95
C HIS A 155 10.61 14.89 14.18
N SER A 156 9.65 14.58 15.04
CA SER A 156 9.72 15.07 16.42
C SER A 156 10.67 14.14 17.16
N PRO A 157 11.80 14.63 17.70
CA PRO A 157 12.67 13.78 18.50
C PRO A 157 11.90 13.22 19.71
N PRO A 158 12.28 12.04 20.23
CA PRO A 158 11.64 11.48 21.40
C PRO A 158 11.73 12.50 22.54
N SER A 159 10.55 12.91 23.03
CA SER A 159 10.43 13.80 24.17
C SER A 159 11.20 13.19 25.35
N GLN A 160 12.37 13.76 25.65
CA GLN A 160 13.11 13.44 26.86
C GLN A 160 12.21 13.83 28.04
N ARG A 161 11.65 12.83 28.74
CA ARG A 161 11.01 13.10 30.03
C ARG A 161 12.07 13.68 30.96
N PRO A 162 11.81 14.81 31.63
CA PRO A 162 12.74 15.31 32.63
C PRO A 162 12.80 14.29 33.77
N VAL A 163 14.00 13.76 34.03
CA VAL A 163 14.31 13.05 35.27
C VAL A 163 14.32 14.12 36.36
N LEU A 164 13.30 14.12 37.21
CA LEU A 164 13.27 14.90 38.44
C LEU A 164 14.34 14.32 39.38
N HIS A 165 15.38 15.10 39.67
CA HIS A 165 16.28 14.92 40.81
C HIS A 165 15.78 15.71 42.00
#